data_AF-A0A9D2CTC0-F1
#
_entry.id   AF-A0A9D2CTC0-F1
#
_cell.length_a   1.000
_cell.length_b   1.000
_cell.length_c   1.000
_cell.angle_alpha   90.00
_cell.angle_beta   90.00
_cell.angle_gamma   90.00
#
_symmetry.space_group_name_H-M   'P 1'
#
loop_
_entity.id
_entity.type
_entity.pdbx_description
1 polymer ?
#
loop_
_entity_poly.entity_id
_entity_poly.type
_entity_poly.pdbx_seq_one_letter_code
_entity_poly.pdbx_strand_id
1 'polypeptide(L)'
;RYLLLDGNAGINGSGLFVLQNNKLDLVALNRTGLNDTGLLQAASIPKLTHIQIDDTAVTYEGLLAVADNNRIEPVVHKQFSKEQMEHFSKVQREKAKKPVALDEQAAEECRKVLTAFFEEMTAWEQFVEQVGFENNEVEPRIMVIWEKYVSEKPRAGYRPLGLSISHSGTYFGEQFIDAEQITKNKLYIYTREKNTGIDRRFLMKRVEEGWKIDAVQERLDGWQRTGL
;
A
#
# COMPACT_ATOMS: atom_id res chain seq x y z
N ARG A 1 12.97 -0.14 32.19
CA ARG A 1 12.45 -0.44 33.54
C ARG A 1 11.43 -1.54 33.44
N TYR A 2 11.49 -2.48 34.37
CA TYR A 2 10.68 -3.69 34.37
C TYR A 2 9.76 -3.69 35.57
N LEU A 3 8.53 -4.16 35.38
CA LEU A 3 7.57 -4.37 36.46
C LEU A 3 7.10 -5.82 36.39
N LEU A 4 7.34 -6.57 37.47
CA LEU A 4 7.01 -7.99 37.56
C LEU A 4 5.83 -8.16 38.52
N LEU A 5 4.72 -8.66 38.02
CA LEU A 5 3.46 -8.84 38.75
C LEU A 5 2.93 -10.27 38.67
N ASP A 6 3.77 -11.20 38.21
CA ASP A 6 3.41 -12.60 37.99
C ASP A 6 2.80 -13.28 39.22
N GLY A 7 1.84 -14.17 38.99
CA GLY A 7 1.20 -15.00 40.02
C GLY A 7 0.17 -14.30 40.90
N ASN A 8 -0.05 -12.99 40.69
CA ASN A 8 -1.03 -12.22 41.45
C ASN A 8 -2.41 -12.30 40.77
N ALA A 9 -3.21 -13.31 41.12
CA ALA A 9 -4.52 -13.56 40.51
C ALA A 9 -5.52 -12.39 40.62
N GLY A 10 -5.38 -11.53 41.62
CA GLY A 10 -6.20 -10.33 41.80
C GLY A 10 -5.91 -9.19 40.79
N ILE A 11 -4.81 -9.26 40.04
CA ILE A 11 -4.45 -8.24 39.06
C ILE A 11 -5.17 -8.54 37.75
N ASN A 12 -6.30 -7.86 37.53
CA ASN A 12 -7.12 -8.00 36.32
C ASN A 12 -6.87 -6.93 35.25
N GLY A 13 -5.93 -6.03 35.51
CA GLY A 13 -5.54 -4.95 34.61
C GLY A 13 -6.30 -3.64 34.79
N SER A 14 -7.42 -3.60 35.52
CA SER A 14 -8.25 -2.38 35.72
C SER A 14 -7.52 -1.18 36.33
N GLY A 15 -6.42 -1.42 37.05
CA GLY A 15 -5.57 -0.39 37.63
C GLY A 15 -4.36 0.01 36.77
N LEU A 16 -4.09 -0.63 35.64
CA LEU A 16 -2.84 -0.41 34.88
C LEU A 16 -2.76 0.99 34.27
N PHE A 17 -3.88 1.69 34.12
CA PHE A 17 -3.89 3.09 33.67
C PHE A 17 -3.05 4.02 34.55
N VAL A 18 -2.90 3.73 35.86
CA VAL A 18 -2.06 4.54 36.77
C VAL A 18 -0.59 4.52 36.35
N LEU A 19 -0.19 3.56 35.51
CA LEU A 19 1.16 3.41 35.00
C LEU A 19 1.44 4.27 33.75
N GLN A 20 0.47 5.00 33.20
CA GLN A 20 0.64 5.80 31.97
C GLN A 20 1.77 6.84 32.05
N ASN A 21 2.04 7.39 33.24
CA ASN A 21 3.12 8.37 33.44
C ASN A 21 4.48 7.72 33.72
N ASN A 22 4.55 6.39 33.74
CA ASN A 22 5.78 5.66 34.00
C ASN A 22 6.52 5.29 32.71
N LYS A 23 7.85 5.27 32.79
CA LYS A 23 8.74 4.83 31.71
C LYS A 23 9.02 3.33 31.86
N LEU A 24 8.01 2.49 31.64
CA LEU A 24 8.12 1.03 31.67
C LEU A 24 8.40 0.51 30.26
N ASP A 25 9.34 -0.42 30.15
CA ASP A 25 9.67 -1.07 28.88
C ASP A 25 9.02 -2.46 28.79
N LEU A 26 8.96 -3.18 29.91
CA LEU A 26 8.29 -4.49 30.01
C LEU A 26 7.48 -4.60 31.30
N VAL A 27 6.32 -5.24 31.17
CA VAL A 27 5.45 -5.64 32.28
C VAL A 27 5.20 -7.15 32.20
N ALA A 28 5.52 -7.88 33.26
CA ALA A 28 5.22 -9.31 33.37
C ALA A 28 3.94 -9.51 34.19
N LEU A 29 2.94 -10.14 33.59
CA LEU A 29 1.61 -10.38 34.12
C LEU A 29 1.22 -11.86 34.00
N ASN A 30 2.19 -12.76 33.96
CA ASN A 30 1.91 -14.19 33.81
C ASN A 30 1.13 -14.70 35.04
N ARG A 31 0.17 -15.60 34.84
CA ARG A 31 -0.64 -16.19 35.92
C ARG A 31 -1.34 -15.12 36.77
N THR A 32 -1.85 -14.08 36.12
CA THR A 32 -2.68 -13.04 36.74
C THR A 32 -4.11 -13.11 36.22
N GLY A 33 -5.03 -12.33 36.81
CA GLY A 33 -6.40 -12.19 36.32
C GLY A 33 -6.55 -11.29 35.09
N LEU A 34 -5.46 -10.90 34.43
CA LEU A 34 -5.46 -9.98 33.29
C LEU A 34 -6.44 -10.46 32.22
N ASN A 35 -7.35 -9.59 31.79
CA ASN A 35 -8.31 -9.85 30.73
C ASN A 35 -8.11 -8.89 29.54
N ASP A 36 -8.92 -9.02 28.49
CA ASP A 36 -8.81 -8.23 27.26
C ASP A 36 -8.89 -6.72 27.51
N THR A 37 -9.78 -6.29 28.41
CA THR A 37 -9.88 -4.88 28.82
C THR A 37 -8.61 -4.40 29.51
N GLY A 38 -8.05 -5.22 30.40
CA GLY A 38 -6.79 -4.96 31.07
C GLY A 38 -5.60 -4.87 30.11
N LEU A 39 -5.53 -5.77 29.12
CA LEU A 39 -4.51 -5.74 28.07
C LEU A 39 -4.59 -4.45 27.24
N LEU A 40 -5.79 -4.02 26.86
CA LEU A 40 -6.00 -2.77 26.14
C LEU A 40 -5.51 -1.55 26.94
N GLN A 41 -5.75 -1.54 28.25
CA GLN A 41 -5.22 -0.49 29.14
C GLN A 41 -3.69 -0.54 29.22
N ALA A 42 -3.10 -1.73 29.36
CA ALA A 42 -1.66 -1.92 29.37
C ALA A 42 -1.01 -1.44 28.06
N ALA A 43 -1.64 -1.72 26.92
CA ALA A 43 -1.18 -1.30 25.60
C ALA A 43 -1.23 0.23 25.41
N SER A 44 -1.93 0.97 26.25
CA SER A 44 -1.98 2.43 26.20
C SER A 44 -0.84 3.11 26.97
N ILE A 45 0.06 2.35 27.61
CA ILE A 45 1.22 2.89 28.33
C ILE A 45 2.27 3.36 27.31
N PRO A 46 2.60 4.68 27.21
CA PRO A 46 3.30 5.26 26.05
C PRO A 46 4.69 4.71 25.67
N LYS A 47 5.35 4.02 26.61
CA LYS A 47 6.70 3.45 26.43
C LYS A 47 6.77 1.94 26.59
N LEU A 48 5.64 1.29 26.88
CA LEU A 48 5.62 -0.16 27.03
C LEU A 48 5.91 -0.80 25.66
N THR A 49 6.89 -1.70 25.65
CA THR A 49 7.29 -2.43 24.46
C THR A 49 7.00 -3.91 24.58
N HIS A 50 7.15 -4.52 25.76
CA HIS A 50 6.90 -5.95 25.95
C HIS A 50 5.88 -6.19 27.05
N ILE A 51 5.02 -7.18 26.84
CA ILE A 51 4.07 -7.63 27.85
C ILE A 51 4.05 -9.15 27.90
N GLN A 52 4.31 -9.72 29.07
CA GLN A 52 4.19 -11.17 29.27
C GLN A 52 2.81 -11.48 29.86
N ILE A 53 2.08 -12.37 29.20
CA ILE A 53 0.66 -12.59 29.49
C ILE A 53 0.28 -14.07 29.52
N ASP A 54 1.23 -15.00 29.73
CA ASP A 54 0.92 -16.42 29.81
C ASP A 54 0.01 -16.75 31.00
N ASP A 55 -0.87 -17.73 30.82
CA ASP A 55 -1.83 -18.19 31.83
C ASP A 55 -2.72 -17.06 32.38
N THR A 56 -3.20 -16.18 31.49
CA THR A 56 -4.15 -15.08 31.79
C THR A 56 -5.53 -15.33 31.18
N ALA A 57 -6.50 -14.46 31.47
CA ALA A 57 -7.82 -14.47 30.85
C ALA A 57 -7.87 -13.71 29.50
N VAL A 58 -6.73 -13.31 28.95
CA VAL A 58 -6.64 -12.66 27.64
C VAL A 58 -6.99 -13.64 26.53
N THR A 59 -7.96 -13.27 25.70
CA THR A 59 -8.35 -14.03 24.51
C THR A 59 -7.51 -13.63 23.30
N TYR A 60 -7.53 -14.45 22.25
CA TYR A 60 -6.88 -14.10 21.00
C TYR A 60 -7.55 -12.89 20.31
N GLU A 61 -8.85 -12.70 20.49
CA GLU A 61 -9.55 -11.50 20.00
C GLU A 61 -9.08 -10.24 20.74
N GLY A 62 -8.92 -10.33 22.06
CA GLY A 62 -8.31 -9.25 22.87
C GLY A 62 -6.88 -8.92 22.45
N LEU A 63 -6.08 -9.93 22.10
CA LEU A 63 -4.75 -9.73 21.54
C LEU A 63 -4.80 -8.98 20.21
N LEU A 64 -5.68 -9.37 19.28
CA LEU A 64 -5.83 -8.69 17.99
C LEU A 64 -6.34 -7.24 18.15
N ALA A 65 -7.11 -6.94 19.19
CA ALA A 65 -7.58 -5.59 19.48
C ALA A 65 -6.46 -4.60 19.79
N VAL A 66 -5.29 -5.07 20.25
CA VAL A 66 -4.12 -4.22 20.52
C VAL A 66 -3.12 -4.16 19.37
N ALA A 67 -3.39 -4.80 18.23
CA ALA A 67 -2.49 -4.84 17.08
C ALA A 67 -2.24 -3.47 16.41
N ASP A 68 -3.06 -2.45 16.71
CA ASP A 68 -2.85 -1.08 16.23
C ASP A 68 -1.64 -0.42 16.89
N ASN A 69 -1.27 -0.87 18.10
CA ASN A 69 -0.05 -0.44 18.75
C ASN A 69 1.14 -1.20 18.16
N ASN A 70 1.86 -0.55 17.25
CA ASN A 70 3.02 -1.11 16.57
C ASN A 70 4.28 -1.26 17.43
N ARG A 71 4.26 -0.84 18.70
CA ARG A 71 5.38 -0.97 19.63
C ARG A 71 5.25 -2.14 20.59
N ILE A 72 4.02 -2.64 20.81
CA ILE A 72 3.80 -3.69 21.79
C ILE A 72 4.15 -5.06 21.18
N GLU A 73 4.92 -5.81 21.94
CA GLU A 73 5.37 -7.16 21.66
C GLU A 73 4.84 -8.07 22.78
N PRO A 74 3.72 -8.78 22.53
CA PRO A 74 3.23 -9.79 23.44
C PRO A 74 4.21 -10.96 23.47
N VAL A 75 4.79 -11.21 24.64
CA VAL A 75 5.70 -12.33 24.89
C VAL A 75 4.88 -13.44 25.52
N VAL A 76 4.61 -14.48 24.74
CA VAL A 76 3.83 -15.65 25.15
C VAL A 76 4.59 -16.92 24.82
N HIS A 77 4.59 -17.86 25.75
CA HIS A 77 5.26 -19.16 25.60
C HIS A 77 4.27 -20.31 25.47
N LYS A 78 3.05 -20.17 26.00
CA LYS A 78 2.07 -21.26 26.08
C LYS A 78 0.65 -20.85 25.70
N GLN A 79 0.26 -19.60 25.95
CA GLN A 79 -1.15 -19.20 25.84
C GLN A 79 -1.68 -19.17 24.39
N PHE A 80 -0.83 -18.84 23.42
CA PHE A 80 -1.21 -18.78 22.00
C PHE A 80 -0.29 -19.64 21.15
N SER A 81 -0.85 -20.19 20.07
CA SER A 81 -0.07 -20.98 19.11
C SER A 81 0.92 -20.10 18.33
N LYS A 82 1.90 -20.74 17.70
CA LYS A 82 2.86 -20.04 16.83
C LYS A 82 2.14 -19.35 15.66
N GLU A 83 1.16 -20.01 15.05
CA GLU A 83 0.37 -19.49 13.94
C GLU A 83 -0.44 -18.25 14.35
N GLN A 84 -1.00 -18.25 15.55
CA GLN A 84 -1.70 -17.09 16.12
C GLN A 84 -0.75 -15.90 16.30
N MET A 85 0.46 -16.12 16.80
CA MET A 85 1.45 -15.06 16.98
C MET A 85 2.01 -14.54 15.66
N GLU A 86 2.22 -15.40 14.67
CA GLU A 86 2.59 -15.01 13.30
C GLU A 86 1.48 -14.18 12.64
N HIS A 87 0.22 -14.57 12.84
CA HIS A 87 -0.94 -13.82 12.35
C HIS A 87 -1.07 -12.46 13.05
N PHE A 88 -0.96 -12.38 14.37
CA PHE A 88 -0.92 -11.09 15.10
C PHE A 88 0.16 -10.17 14.54
N SER A 89 1.38 -10.68 14.34
CA SER A 89 2.50 -9.92 13.77
C SER A 89 2.20 -9.44 12.35
N LYS A 90 1.51 -10.25 11.54
CA LYS A 90 1.05 -9.85 10.20
C LYS A 90 0.04 -8.70 10.28
N VAL A 91 -0.96 -8.81 11.15
CA VAL A 91 -1.98 -7.77 11.36
C VAL A 91 -1.32 -6.47 11.83
N GLN A 92 -0.40 -6.53 12.80
CA GLN A 92 0.33 -5.35 13.28
C GLN A 92 1.12 -4.67 12.16
N ARG A 93 1.80 -5.44 11.29
CA ARG A 93 2.48 -4.89 10.10
C ARG A 93 1.49 -4.27 9.11
N GLU A 94 0.35 -4.89 8.87
CA GLU A 94 -0.67 -4.39 7.95
C GLU A 94 -1.27 -3.07 8.45
N LYS A 95 -1.60 -2.98 9.74
CA LYS A 95 -2.13 -1.75 10.35
C LYS A 95 -1.07 -0.65 10.52
N ALA A 96 0.21 -1.03 10.68
CA ALA A 96 1.32 -0.09 10.70
C ALA A 96 1.63 0.53 9.33
N LYS A 97 1.14 -0.05 8.22
CA LYS A 97 1.17 0.61 6.91
C LYS A 97 0.24 1.80 6.96
N LYS A 98 0.80 2.98 7.29
CA LYS A 98 0.04 4.23 7.29
C LYS A 98 -0.55 4.45 5.89
N PRO A 99 -1.85 4.76 5.76
CA PRO A 99 -2.35 5.35 4.54
C PRO A 99 -1.54 6.64 4.32
N VAL A 100 -0.84 6.72 3.21
CA VAL A 100 -0.11 7.93 2.86
C VAL A 100 -1.16 8.92 2.37
N ALA A 101 -1.23 10.09 3.00
CA ALA A 101 -2.12 11.14 2.54
C ALA A 101 -1.78 11.49 1.09
N LEU A 102 -2.82 11.73 0.28
CA LEU A 102 -2.64 12.13 -1.10
C LEU A 102 -1.98 13.50 -1.16
N ASP A 103 -0.85 13.59 -1.87
CA ASP A 103 -0.29 14.86 -2.27
C ASP A 103 -1.05 15.35 -3.51
N GLU A 104 -2.01 16.26 -3.30
CA GLU A 104 -2.87 16.79 -4.36
C GLU A 104 -2.07 17.48 -5.48
N GLN A 105 -0.95 18.13 -5.14
CA GLN A 105 -0.09 18.77 -6.14
C GLN A 105 0.61 17.72 -7.00
N ALA A 106 1.14 16.67 -6.38
CA ALA A 106 1.72 15.55 -7.11
C ALA A 106 0.68 14.83 -8.00
N ALA A 107 -0.55 14.69 -7.52
CA ALA A 107 -1.65 14.12 -8.30
C ALA A 107 -1.98 14.98 -9.53
N GLU A 108 -2.00 16.31 -9.39
CA GLU A 108 -2.21 17.23 -10.51
C GLU A 108 -1.07 17.18 -11.53
N GLU A 109 0.19 17.14 -11.08
CA GLU A 109 1.37 16.93 -11.94
C GLU A 109 1.25 15.62 -12.73
N CYS A 110 0.87 14.53 -12.05
CA CYS A 110 0.68 13.23 -12.69
C CYS A 110 -0.43 13.25 -13.75
N ARG A 111 -1.57 13.92 -13.47
CA ARG A 111 -2.66 14.08 -14.43
C ARG A 111 -2.19 14.85 -15.67
N LYS A 112 -1.39 15.92 -15.51
CA LYS A 112 -0.82 16.67 -16.63
C LYS A 112 0.09 15.81 -17.50
N VAL A 113 0.95 14.99 -16.87
CA VAL A 113 1.82 14.03 -17.58
C VAL A 113 0.99 13.03 -18.39
N LEU A 114 -0.06 12.45 -17.77
CA LEU A 114 -0.93 11.48 -18.43
C LEU A 114 -1.74 12.11 -19.58
N THR A 115 -2.28 13.32 -19.40
CA THR A 115 -2.96 14.04 -20.48
C THR A 115 -2.04 14.23 -21.69
N ALA A 116 -0.82 14.72 -21.48
CA ALA A 116 0.14 14.94 -22.57
C ALA A 116 0.57 13.61 -23.23
N PHE A 117 0.73 12.55 -22.45
CA PHE A 117 0.98 11.20 -22.97
C PHE A 117 -0.19 10.70 -23.83
N PHE A 118 -1.43 10.84 -23.37
CA PHE A 118 -2.63 10.42 -24.12
C PHE A 118 -2.77 11.18 -25.45
N GLU A 119 -2.47 12.48 -25.46
CA GLU A 119 -2.49 13.30 -26.67
C GLU A 119 -1.42 12.85 -27.68
N GLU A 120 -0.18 12.65 -27.23
CA GLU A 120 0.91 12.20 -28.11
C GLU A 120 0.72 10.76 -28.61
N MET A 121 0.21 9.86 -27.77
CA MET A 121 -0.18 8.50 -28.19
C MET A 121 -1.30 8.55 -29.24
N THR A 122 -2.31 9.39 -29.03
CA THR A 122 -3.40 9.57 -30.00
C THR A 122 -2.87 10.07 -31.35
N ALA A 123 -1.97 11.06 -31.34
CA ALA A 123 -1.36 11.58 -32.55
C ALA A 123 -0.47 10.54 -33.26
N TRP A 124 0.26 9.73 -32.49
CA TRP A 124 1.06 8.64 -33.03
C TRP A 124 0.17 7.55 -33.65
N GLU A 125 -0.91 7.12 -32.98
CA GLU A 125 -1.84 6.12 -33.52
C GLU A 125 -2.49 6.59 -34.84
N GLN A 126 -2.89 7.87 -34.92
CA GLN A 126 -3.40 8.47 -36.16
C GLN A 126 -2.35 8.50 -37.28
N PHE A 127 -1.08 8.73 -36.94
CA PHE A 127 0.01 8.66 -37.91
C PHE A 127 0.21 7.22 -38.41
N VAL A 128 0.25 6.23 -37.50
CA VAL A 128 0.37 4.81 -37.86
C VAL A 128 -0.74 4.38 -38.79
N GLU A 129 -1.97 4.83 -38.55
CA GLU A 129 -3.10 4.57 -39.43
C GLU A 129 -2.88 5.12 -40.85
N GLN A 130 -2.29 6.30 -41.00
CA GLN A 130 -2.06 6.91 -42.31
C GLN A 130 -0.94 6.22 -43.10
N VAL A 131 0.15 5.85 -42.43
CA VAL A 131 1.37 5.37 -43.10
C VAL A 131 1.59 3.85 -43.04
N GLY A 132 0.81 3.16 -42.21
CA GLY A 132 0.96 1.74 -41.91
C GLY A 132 2.05 1.45 -40.87
N PHE A 133 1.85 0.41 -40.06
CA PHE A 133 2.75 0.03 -38.96
C PHE A 133 4.17 -0.35 -39.42
N GLU A 134 4.32 -0.86 -40.66
CA GLU A 134 5.62 -1.25 -41.24
C GLU A 134 6.49 -0.06 -41.66
N ASN A 135 5.98 1.18 -41.58
CA ASN A 135 6.74 2.35 -41.93
C ASN A 135 7.90 2.58 -40.94
N ASN A 136 9.11 2.81 -41.48
CA ASN A 136 10.34 2.99 -40.71
C ASN A 136 10.32 4.17 -39.72
N GLU A 137 9.37 5.11 -39.83
CA GLU A 137 9.21 6.22 -38.90
C GLU A 137 8.32 5.90 -37.69
N VAL A 138 7.55 4.81 -37.72
CA VAL A 138 6.61 4.45 -36.66
C VAL A 138 7.33 4.11 -35.36
N GLU A 139 8.31 3.21 -35.41
CA GLU A 139 9.07 2.75 -34.25
C GLU A 139 9.90 3.88 -33.61
N PRO A 140 10.69 4.69 -34.35
CA PRO A 140 11.41 5.81 -33.75
C PRO A 140 10.49 6.81 -33.03
N ARG A 141 9.32 7.10 -33.59
CA ARG A 141 8.37 8.06 -33.00
C ARG A 141 7.80 7.57 -31.67
N ILE A 142 7.37 6.31 -31.57
CA ILE A 142 6.86 5.77 -30.30
C ILE A 142 7.97 5.70 -29.25
N MET A 143 9.21 5.40 -29.64
CA MET A 143 10.34 5.34 -28.71
C MET A 143 10.63 6.71 -28.08
N VAL A 144 10.45 7.82 -28.82
CA VAL A 144 10.56 9.18 -28.26
C VAL A 144 9.48 9.44 -27.20
N ILE A 145 8.23 9.04 -27.47
CA ILE A 145 7.13 9.14 -26.50
C ILE A 145 7.44 8.28 -25.26
N TRP A 146 7.94 7.06 -25.47
CA TRP A 146 8.27 6.13 -24.39
C TRP A 146 9.38 6.67 -23.48
N GLU A 147 10.46 7.19 -24.05
CA GLU A 147 11.57 7.78 -23.28
C GLU A 147 11.12 9.01 -22.48
N LYS A 148 10.21 9.81 -23.06
CA LYS A 148 9.66 11.00 -22.43
C LYS A 148 8.76 10.67 -21.24
N TYR A 149 7.84 9.71 -21.38
CA TYR A 149 6.76 9.50 -20.41
C TYR A 149 6.88 8.23 -19.57
N VAL A 150 7.65 7.23 -20.00
CA VAL A 150 7.67 5.90 -19.38
C VAL A 150 9.01 5.63 -18.72
N SER A 151 8.98 5.19 -17.47
CA SER A 151 10.17 4.85 -16.68
C SER A 151 10.54 3.37 -16.74
N GLU A 152 9.63 2.53 -17.22
CA GLU A 152 9.90 1.12 -17.45
C GLU A 152 10.87 0.95 -18.64
N LYS A 153 12.03 0.35 -18.37
CA LYS A 153 12.98 -0.04 -19.41
C LYS A 153 12.62 -1.41 -19.98
N PRO A 154 12.56 -1.58 -21.32
CA PRO A 154 12.45 -2.89 -21.94
C PRO A 154 13.57 -3.81 -21.44
N ARG A 155 13.25 -5.01 -20.94
CA ARG A 155 14.26 -6.00 -20.51
C ARG A 155 14.73 -6.85 -21.72
N ALA A 156 15.92 -7.45 -21.67
CA ALA A 156 16.33 -8.39 -22.71
C ALA A 156 15.37 -9.59 -22.78
N GLY A 157 14.77 -9.86 -23.94
CA GLY A 157 13.70 -10.86 -24.11
C GLY A 157 12.28 -10.34 -23.84
N TYR A 158 12.14 -9.05 -23.50
CA TYR A 158 10.86 -8.36 -23.38
C TYR A 158 10.26 -8.17 -24.78
N ARG A 159 9.12 -8.82 -25.05
CA ARG A 159 8.18 -8.26 -26.02
C ARG A 159 7.66 -6.96 -25.41
N PRO A 160 7.67 -5.83 -26.13
CA PRO A 160 6.91 -4.66 -25.71
C PRO A 160 5.53 -5.16 -25.25
N LEU A 161 5.18 -4.92 -23.98
CA LEU A 161 3.83 -5.21 -23.49
C LEU A 161 2.88 -4.62 -24.52
N GLY A 162 1.97 -5.45 -25.04
CA GLY A 162 1.28 -5.22 -26.30
C GLY A 162 0.82 -3.78 -26.46
N LEU A 163 1.44 -3.08 -27.41
CA LEU A 163 0.96 -1.78 -27.86
C LEU A 163 -0.50 -1.99 -28.26
N SER A 164 -1.40 -1.42 -27.49
CA SER A 164 -2.78 -1.32 -27.91
C SER A 164 -2.84 -0.21 -28.95
N ILE A 165 -3.32 -0.52 -30.14
CA ILE A 165 -3.53 0.47 -31.20
C ILE A 165 -5.02 0.49 -31.48
N SER A 166 -5.62 1.67 -31.43
CA SER A 166 -7.04 1.87 -31.75
C SER A 166 -7.18 2.92 -32.84
N HIS A 167 -8.15 2.73 -33.74
CA HIS A 167 -8.52 3.70 -34.77
C HIS A 167 -8.87 5.07 -34.19
N SER A 168 -9.44 5.11 -32.97
CA SER A 168 -9.86 6.35 -32.31
C SER A 168 -8.82 6.93 -31.34
N GLY A 169 -7.66 6.30 -31.16
CA GLY A 169 -6.78 6.56 -30.03
C GLY A 169 -7.12 5.67 -28.83
N THR A 170 -6.16 4.90 -28.31
CA THR A 170 -6.34 4.01 -27.15
C THR A 170 -6.82 4.76 -25.90
N TYR A 171 -6.39 6.01 -25.73
CA TYR A 171 -6.67 6.81 -24.53
C TYR A 171 -7.63 7.98 -24.77
N PHE A 172 -8.17 8.14 -25.98
CA PHE A 172 -8.99 9.32 -26.35
C PHE A 172 -10.24 9.51 -25.47
N GLY A 173 -10.78 8.42 -24.91
CA GLY A 173 -11.97 8.42 -24.05
C GLY A 173 -11.67 8.37 -22.54
N GLU A 174 -10.42 8.47 -22.12
CA GLU A 174 -10.04 8.31 -20.70
C GLU A 174 -10.48 9.50 -19.84
N GLN A 175 -11.11 9.20 -18.71
CA GLN A 175 -11.53 10.19 -17.72
C GLN A 175 -10.87 9.91 -16.38
N PHE A 176 -10.18 10.90 -15.81
CA PHE A 176 -9.60 10.78 -14.46
C PHE A 176 -10.70 10.70 -13.40
N ILE A 177 -10.66 9.66 -12.57
CA ILE A 177 -11.69 9.40 -11.53
C ILE A 177 -11.17 9.56 -10.11
N ASP A 178 -9.91 9.19 -9.84
CA ASP A 178 -9.36 9.21 -8.47
C ASP A 178 -7.82 9.18 -8.49
N ALA A 179 -7.18 9.37 -7.33
CA ALA A 179 -5.76 9.21 -7.13
C ALA A 179 -5.44 8.61 -5.75
N GLU A 180 -4.44 7.74 -5.68
CA GLU A 180 -4.02 7.09 -4.42
C GLU A 180 -2.50 7.18 -4.25
N GLN A 181 -2.05 7.75 -3.13
CA GLN A 181 -0.64 7.81 -2.79
C GLN A 181 -0.17 6.48 -2.18
N ILE A 182 0.80 5.84 -2.83
CA ILE A 182 1.39 4.57 -2.34
C ILE A 182 2.63 4.85 -1.49
N THR A 183 3.48 5.76 -1.94
CA THR A 183 4.64 6.28 -1.20
C THR A 183 4.88 7.71 -1.62
N LYS A 184 5.77 8.46 -0.95
CA LYS A 184 6.17 9.81 -1.40
C LYS A 184 6.61 9.93 -2.87
N ASN A 185 7.05 8.82 -3.49
CA ASN A 185 7.58 8.79 -4.86
C ASN A 185 6.73 7.94 -5.82
N LYS A 186 5.59 7.39 -5.35
CA LYS A 186 4.71 6.56 -6.17
C LYS A 186 3.24 6.84 -5.89
N LEU A 187 2.46 6.97 -6.94
CA LEU A 187 1.04 7.32 -6.88
C LEU A 187 0.29 6.58 -7.98
N TYR A 188 -0.92 6.10 -7.70
CA TYR A 188 -1.83 5.65 -8.75
C TYR A 188 -2.72 6.81 -9.19
N ILE A 189 -2.87 6.96 -10.50
CA ILE A 189 -3.97 7.73 -11.10
C ILE A 189 -4.96 6.74 -11.67
N TYR A 190 -6.22 6.85 -11.25
CA TYR A 190 -7.30 6.03 -11.75
C TYR A 190 -8.02 6.76 -12.88
N THR A 191 -8.31 6.02 -13.94
CA THR A 191 -9.12 6.50 -15.07
C THR A 191 -10.22 5.50 -15.40
N ARG A 192 -11.23 5.96 -16.12
CA ARG A 192 -12.28 5.15 -16.71
C ARG A 192 -12.47 5.54 -18.15
N GLU A 193 -12.44 4.56 -19.04
CA GLU A 193 -12.73 4.78 -20.46
C GLU A 193 -14.24 4.97 -20.65
N LYS A 194 -14.61 6.05 -21.34
CA LYS A 194 -16.00 6.52 -21.44
C LYS A 194 -16.96 5.55 -22.12
N ASN A 195 -16.53 4.81 -23.14
CA ASN A 195 -17.42 4.02 -23.99
C ASN A 195 -17.61 2.58 -23.49
N THR A 196 -16.54 1.98 -23.00
CA THR A 196 -16.43 0.61 -22.52
C THR A 196 -16.61 0.51 -21.01
N GLY A 197 -16.37 1.60 -20.28
CA GLY A 197 -16.42 1.63 -18.81
C GLY A 197 -15.25 0.92 -18.15
N ILE A 198 -14.22 0.54 -18.89
CA ILE A 198 -13.04 -0.14 -18.36
C ILE A 198 -12.29 0.80 -17.42
N ASP A 199 -12.06 0.35 -16.19
CA ASP A 199 -11.21 1.07 -15.24
C ASP A 199 -9.73 0.76 -15.52
N ARG A 200 -8.92 1.80 -15.57
CA ARG A 200 -7.45 1.71 -15.62
C ARG A 200 -6.84 2.38 -14.40
N ARG A 201 -5.65 1.93 -14.02
CA ARG A 201 -4.78 2.67 -13.10
C ARG A 201 -3.36 2.75 -13.63
N PHE A 202 -2.82 3.95 -13.61
CA PHE A 202 -1.46 4.25 -14.02
C PHE A 202 -0.62 4.42 -12.76
N LEU A 203 0.36 3.54 -12.59
CA LEU A 203 1.37 3.70 -11.54
C LEU A 203 2.34 4.78 -11.99
N MET A 204 2.30 5.93 -11.35
CA MET A 204 3.22 7.04 -11.56
C MET A 204 4.38 6.92 -10.59
N LYS A 205 5.59 7.18 -11.07
CA LYS A 205 6.83 7.15 -10.30
C LYS A 205 7.61 8.43 -10.49
N ARG A 206 8.04 9.02 -9.38
CA ARG A 206 8.91 10.20 -9.38
C ARG A 206 10.33 9.77 -9.75
N VAL A 207 10.88 10.44 -10.76
CA VAL A 207 12.26 10.35 -11.26
C VAL A 207 12.90 11.75 -11.17
N GLU A 208 14.19 11.88 -11.52
CA GLU A 208 14.91 13.16 -11.43
C GLU A 208 14.24 14.28 -12.26
N GLU A 209 13.68 13.94 -13.41
CA GLU A 209 13.03 14.86 -14.36
C GLU A 209 11.54 15.13 -14.10
N GLY A 210 10.96 14.55 -13.03
CA GLY A 210 9.53 14.68 -12.72
C GLY A 210 8.81 13.35 -12.56
N TRP A 211 7.58 13.23 -13.06
CA TRP A 211 6.79 11.99 -12.97
C TRP A 211 6.79 11.25 -14.31
N LYS A 212 6.96 9.92 -14.25
CA LYS A 212 6.83 9.03 -15.40
C LYS A 212 5.92 7.84 -15.06
N ILE A 213 5.33 7.24 -16.08
CA ILE A 213 4.52 6.03 -15.98
C ILE A 213 5.46 4.84 -15.72
N ASP A 214 5.21 4.08 -14.67
CA ASP A 214 5.97 2.88 -14.26
C ASP A 214 5.25 1.61 -14.69
N ALA A 215 3.91 1.62 -14.70
CA ALA A 215 3.07 0.53 -15.17
C ALA A 215 1.63 1.00 -15.40
N VAL A 216 0.88 0.26 -16.21
CA VAL A 216 -0.59 0.37 -16.34
C VAL A 216 -1.25 -0.94 -15.98
N GLN A 217 -2.43 -0.86 -15.35
CA GLN A 217 -3.26 -2.01 -15.07
C GLN A 217 -4.71 -1.73 -15.45
N GLU A 218 -5.37 -2.73 -16.01
CA GLU A 218 -6.79 -2.72 -16.31
C GLU A 218 -7.56 -3.56 -15.29
N ARG A 219 -8.79 -3.16 -15.02
CA ARG A 219 -9.69 -3.88 -14.14
C ARG A 219 -10.61 -4.79 -14.95
N LEU A 220 -10.26 -6.07 -14.96
CA LEU A 220 -11.10 -7.17 -15.45
C LEU A 220 -11.60 -7.94 -14.21
N ASP A 221 -11.16 -9.19 -14.01
CA ASP A 221 -11.38 -9.97 -12.78
C ASP A 221 -10.40 -9.58 -11.65
N GLY A 222 -10.24 -8.27 -11.45
CA GLY A 222 -9.20 -7.67 -10.62
C GLY A 222 -8.20 -6.86 -11.44
N TRP A 223 -7.17 -6.33 -10.78
CA TRP A 223 -6.15 -5.50 -11.42
C TRP A 223 -5.10 -6.36 -12.11
N GLN A 224 -5.06 -6.31 -13.44
CA GLN A 224 -4.10 -7.05 -14.26
C GLN A 224 -3.19 -6.09 -15.00
N ARG A 225 -1.90 -6.43 -15.10
CA ARG A 225 -0.94 -5.63 -15.86
C ARG A 225 -1.24 -5.76 -17.35
N THR A 226 -1.34 -4.62 -18.02
CA THR A 226 -1.52 -4.54 -19.47
C THR A 226 -0.37 -3.75 -20.11
N GLY A 227 -0.33 -3.75 -21.44
CA GLY A 227 0.55 -2.88 -22.21
C GLY A 227 0.07 -1.44 -22.22
N LEU A 228 1.02 -0.53 -22.44
CA LEU A 228 0.75 0.88 -22.69
C LEU A 228 0.51 1.11 -24.18
#